data_AF-A0A5J9SFC5-F1
#
_entry.id   AF-A0A5J9SFC5-F1
#
_cell.length_a   1.000
_cell.length_b   1.000
_cell.length_c   1.000
_cell.angle_alpha   90.00
_cell.angle_beta   90.00
_cell.angle_gamma   90.00
#
_symmetry.space_group_name_H-M   'P 1'
#
loop_
_entity.id
_entity.type
_entity.pdbx_description
1 polymer ?
#
loop_
_entity_poly.entity_id
_entity_poly.type
_entity_poly.pdbx_seq_one_letter_code
_entity_poly.pdbx_strand_id
1 'polypeptide(L)'
;MKAAALSGQWYTDAEELEVKVLGGGKQMPPAVGLQEMQKLVERKRELAEKLMVQYAREYDTVRRGKGDLKLLEMSQSLVHQLTRLLPDRKLKSLIQRPLDKLPETKDGYSLLLFWHWEDCLKQRYEKFVMSLEDAVKDMLPNLKDKAMKTVFILLKSKSEQERRLLTALVNKLGDPERKAASSAAYLLTCLLSAHPNMKMVVIDEVDSFLFRPHVGLRAKYQAVNFLSQILLTHKGDGPKIAKRLVDVYIALFKVLMSSSSVTKGDTNSKHGKKSGENGKTKGRKNKVNDSNPQGNHEVDPSAGSDLEMDSRILSALLTGVNRALPYVASSEVDDIVEVQTPILFRLVHSENFNVGVQALMLLYQISTKNQIASDRFYRALYAKLLSPAAVTFIK
;
A
#
# COMPACT_ATOMS: atom_id res chain seq x y z
N MET A 1 20.08 38.78 -6.65
CA MET A 1 18.96 38.67 -5.68
C MET A 1 19.41 39.16 -4.30
N LYS A 2 18.58 39.92 -3.57
CA LYS A 2 18.83 40.20 -2.13
C LYS A 2 18.49 38.94 -1.31
N ALA A 3 19.27 38.67 -0.27
CA ALA A 3 19.11 37.54 0.67
C ALA A 3 17.69 37.39 1.30
N ALA A 4 16.85 38.40 1.18
CA ALA A 4 15.47 38.41 1.66
C ALA A 4 14.47 37.66 0.75
N ALA A 5 14.79 37.44 -0.54
CA ALA A 5 13.87 36.78 -1.49
C ALA A 5 13.56 35.32 -1.11
N LEU A 6 14.50 34.64 -0.44
CA LEU A 6 14.31 33.26 0.03
C LEU A 6 13.44 33.14 1.31
N SER A 7 12.91 34.25 1.83
CA SER A 7 11.93 34.22 2.93
C SER A 7 10.48 34.11 2.44
N GLY A 8 10.23 34.35 1.15
CA GLY A 8 8.97 34.07 0.46
C GLY A 8 8.91 32.64 -0.08
N GLN A 9 7.78 32.25 -0.64
CA GLN A 9 7.58 30.99 -1.35
C GLN A 9 8.43 30.99 -2.62
N TRP A 10 9.71 30.62 -2.53
CA TRP A 10 10.70 30.67 -3.64
C TRP A 10 10.19 30.21 -5.02
N TYR A 11 9.20 29.29 -5.06
CA TYR A 11 8.60 28.77 -6.27
C TYR A 11 7.71 29.78 -7.00
N THR A 12 7.10 30.76 -6.31
CA THR A 12 6.35 31.86 -6.94
C THR A 12 7.31 32.80 -7.65
N ASP A 13 8.39 33.19 -6.97
CA ASP A 13 9.42 34.07 -7.53
C ASP A 13 10.12 33.41 -8.73
N ALA A 14 10.35 32.10 -8.64
CA ALA A 14 10.91 31.31 -9.74
C ALA A 14 9.95 31.23 -10.94
N GLU A 15 8.65 31.09 -10.71
CA GLU A 15 7.64 31.02 -11.78
C GLU A 15 7.41 32.37 -12.46
N GLU A 16 7.36 33.47 -11.70
CA GLU A 16 7.32 34.83 -12.24
C GLU A 16 8.55 35.13 -13.10
N LEU A 17 9.74 34.74 -12.63
CA LEU A 17 10.98 34.91 -13.39
C LEU A 17 11.01 34.01 -14.63
N GLU A 18 10.48 32.78 -14.54
CA GLU A 18 10.37 31.87 -15.69
C GLU A 18 9.46 32.45 -16.78
N VAL A 19 8.30 33.01 -16.40
CA VAL A 19 7.39 33.69 -17.33
C VAL A 19 8.07 34.91 -17.97
N LYS A 20 8.80 35.71 -17.18
CA LYS A 20 9.52 36.90 -17.66
C LYS A 20 10.65 36.56 -18.64
N VAL A 21 11.39 35.47 -18.38
CA VAL A 21 12.59 35.10 -19.15
C VAL A 21 12.25 34.25 -20.38
N LEU A 22 11.25 33.37 -20.30
CA LEU A 22 10.98 32.37 -21.33
C LEU A 22 9.64 32.56 -22.07
N GLY A 23 8.75 33.42 -21.57
CA GLY A 23 7.38 33.55 -22.07
C GLY A 23 6.50 32.36 -21.71
N GLY A 24 5.23 32.59 -21.37
CA GLY A 24 4.30 31.59 -20.79
C GLY A 24 3.86 30.42 -21.68
N GLY A 25 4.59 30.09 -22.75
CA GLY A 25 4.25 29.00 -23.67
C GLY A 25 4.65 27.62 -23.15
N LYS A 26 3.77 26.61 -23.29
CA LYS A 26 4.13 25.19 -23.10
C LYS A 26 5.28 24.83 -24.03
N GLN A 27 6.44 24.54 -23.45
CA GLN A 27 7.64 24.28 -24.23
C GLN A 27 7.74 22.81 -24.65
N MET A 28 7.94 22.59 -25.94
CA MET A 28 8.35 21.28 -26.48
C MET A 28 9.79 20.96 -26.07
N PRO A 29 10.11 19.67 -25.88
CA PRO A 29 11.49 19.23 -25.65
C PRO A 29 12.41 19.70 -26.78
N PRO A 30 13.68 20.01 -26.49
CA PRO A 30 14.66 20.37 -27.51
C PRO A 30 14.86 19.21 -28.49
N ALA A 31 15.03 19.51 -29.78
CA ALA A 31 15.46 18.55 -30.79
C ALA A 31 16.98 18.30 -30.71
N VAL A 32 17.51 18.04 -29.52
CA VAL A 32 18.94 17.86 -29.24
C VAL A 32 19.21 16.41 -28.85
N GLY A 33 20.31 15.84 -29.33
CA GLY A 33 20.68 14.46 -29.05
C GLY A 33 20.92 14.20 -27.55
N LEU A 34 20.59 13.00 -27.06
CA LEU A 34 20.61 12.64 -25.64
C LEU A 34 21.98 12.87 -24.96
N GLN A 35 23.09 12.63 -25.67
CA GLN A 35 24.45 12.88 -25.18
C GLN A 35 24.82 14.37 -25.12
N GLU A 36 24.37 15.17 -26.08
CA GLU A 36 24.63 16.61 -26.10
C GLU A 36 23.84 17.30 -24.99
N MET A 37 22.60 16.86 -24.77
CA MET A 37 21.76 17.29 -23.67
C MET A 37 22.40 16.96 -22.31
N GLN A 38 22.98 15.76 -22.14
CA GLN A 38 23.72 15.41 -20.91
C GLN A 38 24.91 16.35 -20.66
N LYS A 39 25.75 16.58 -21.68
CA LYS A 39 26.90 17.51 -21.57
C LYS A 39 26.47 18.94 -21.24
N LEU A 40 25.36 19.39 -21.83
CA LEU A 40 24.80 20.72 -21.56
C LEU A 40 24.28 20.83 -20.11
N VAL A 41 23.54 19.82 -19.64
CA VAL A 41 23.05 19.73 -18.26
C VAL A 41 24.22 19.81 -17.29
N GLU A 42 25.30 19.08 -17.55
CA GLU A 42 26.48 19.04 -16.68
C GLU A 42 27.21 20.39 -16.63
N ARG A 43 27.42 21.05 -17.78
CA ARG A 43 27.98 22.41 -17.83
C ARG A 43 27.13 23.44 -17.08
N LYS A 44 25.81 23.43 -17.30
CA LYS A 44 24.89 24.36 -16.64
C LYS A 44 24.78 24.07 -15.13
N ARG A 45 24.89 22.79 -14.73
CA ARG A 45 24.97 22.37 -13.32
C ARG A 45 26.23 22.91 -12.64
N GLU A 46 27.42 22.68 -13.21
CA GLU A 46 28.68 23.19 -12.65
C GLU A 46 28.65 24.71 -12.46
N LEU A 47 28.09 25.44 -13.43
CA LEU A 47 27.93 26.89 -13.33
C LEU A 47 26.99 27.28 -12.18
N ALA A 48 25.85 26.59 -12.07
CA ALA A 48 24.88 26.84 -11.00
C ALA A 48 25.44 26.50 -9.61
N GLU A 49 26.24 25.45 -9.49
CA GLU A 49 26.96 25.09 -8.25
C GLU A 49 27.94 26.19 -7.84
N LYS A 50 28.74 26.71 -8.79
CA LYS A 50 29.65 27.84 -8.53
C LYS A 50 28.89 29.09 -8.06
N LEU A 51 27.77 29.41 -8.71
CA LEU A 51 26.92 30.54 -8.33
C LEU A 51 26.29 30.34 -6.94
N MET A 52 25.82 29.13 -6.61
CA MET A 52 25.30 28.80 -5.28
C MET A 52 26.37 28.97 -4.19
N VAL A 53 27.60 28.52 -4.43
CA VAL A 53 28.70 28.66 -3.47
C VAL A 53 29.03 30.13 -3.23
N GLN A 54 29.05 30.95 -4.28
CA GLN A 54 29.24 32.39 -4.14
C GLN A 54 28.12 33.01 -3.30
N TYR A 55 26.87 32.66 -3.61
CA TYR A 55 25.71 33.18 -2.89
C TYR A 55 25.68 32.75 -1.42
N ALA A 56 26.03 31.50 -1.11
CA ALA A 56 26.10 30.99 0.26
C ALA A 56 27.15 31.76 1.08
N ARG A 57 28.32 32.03 0.50
CA ARG A 57 29.37 32.85 1.14
C ARG A 57 28.88 34.27 1.43
N GLU A 58 28.18 34.89 0.48
CA GLU A 58 27.57 36.22 0.67
C GLU A 58 26.45 36.21 1.72
N TYR A 59 25.74 35.10 1.89
CA TYR A 59 24.69 34.94 2.91
C TYR A 59 25.28 34.76 4.32
N ASP A 60 26.30 33.93 4.47
CA ASP A 60 26.92 33.60 5.75
C ASP A 60 27.66 34.79 6.35
N THR A 61 28.25 35.67 5.52
CA THR A 61 28.87 36.92 5.98
C THR A 61 27.85 37.89 6.56
N VAL A 62 26.60 37.87 6.08
CA VAL A 62 25.51 38.74 6.54
C VAL A 62 24.82 38.21 7.80
N ARG A 63 24.80 36.88 8.03
CA ARG A 63 23.97 36.25 9.08
C ARG A 63 24.71 35.74 10.32
N ARG A 64 26.03 35.93 10.40
CA ARG A 64 26.96 35.38 11.42
C ARG A 64 26.64 35.66 12.91
N GLY A 65 25.56 36.37 13.25
CA GLY A 65 25.25 36.80 14.62
C GLY A 65 23.98 36.23 15.28
N LYS A 66 23.20 35.33 14.66
CA LYS A 66 21.88 34.90 15.19
C LYS A 66 21.59 33.38 15.15
N GLY A 67 22.62 32.54 15.01
CA GLY A 67 22.46 31.14 14.55
C GLY A 67 22.17 30.06 15.59
N ASP A 68 22.77 30.11 16.79
CA ASP A 68 22.98 28.85 17.53
C ASP A 68 21.81 28.39 18.42
N LEU A 69 20.76 29.20 18.60
CA LEU A 69 19.66 28.86 19.51
C LEU A 69 18.51 28.04 18.87
N LYS A 70 18.54 27.76 17.56
CA LYS A 70 17.41 27.11 16.84
C LYS A 70 17.61 25.64 16.47
N LEU A 71 18.75 25.04 16.82
CA LEU A 71 19.07 23.66 16.41
C LEU A 71 18.32 22.59 17.21
N LEU A 72 17.82 22.92 18.41
CA LEU A 72 17.25 21.94 19.35
C LEU A 72 15.72 21.78 19.27
N GLU A 73 14.99 22.69 18.62
CA GLU A 73 13.53 22.59 18.38
C GLU A 73 13.17 21.87 17.05
N MET A 74 14.15 21.30 16.37
CA MET A 74 14.05 21.01 14.93
C MET A 74 13.19 19.80 14.53
N SER A 75 12.90 18.83 15.39
CA SER A 75 12.24 17.60 14.90
C SER A 75 10.78 17.81 14.44
N GLN A 76 9.98 18.60 15.17
CA GLN A 76 8.61 18.96 14.76
C GLN A 76 8.59 20.17 13.82
N SER A 77 9.55 21.10 13.98
CA SER A 77 9.71 22.26 13.10
C SER A 77 10.11 21.87 11.67
N LEU A 78 10.90 20.82 11.49
CA LEU A 78 11.39 20.38 10.17
C LEU A 78 10.26 19.92 9.25
N VAL A 79 9.26 19.17 9.76
CA VAL A 79 8.12 18.73 8.93
C VAL A 79 7.30 19.93 8.45
N HIS A 80 7.07 20.90 9.34
CA HIS A 80 6.37 22.15 9.02
C HIS A 80 7.16 23.05 8.07
N GLN A 81 8.48 23.07 8.21
CA GLN A 81 9.37 23.76 7.28
C GLN A 81 9.38 23.08 5.91
N LEU A 82 9.40 21.74 5.86
CA LEU A 82 9.33 20.98 4.62
C LEU A 82 8.01 21.22 3.87
N THR A 83 6.87 21.26 4.56
CA THR A 83 5.59 21.62 3.92
C THR A 83 5.55 23.06 3.41
N ARG A 84 6.30 23.98 4.00
CA ARG A 84 6.45 25.35 3.48
C ARG A 84 7.42 25.45 2.31
N LEU A 85 8.47 24.64 2.31
CA LEU A 85 9.50 24.62 1.26
C LEU A 85 9.01 23.95 -0.03
N LEU A 86 8.16 22.94 0.08
CA LEU A 86 7.68 22.18 -1.08
C LEU A 86 6.46 22.85 -1.73
N PRO A 87 6.46 23.03 -3.06
CA PRO A 87 5.28 23.49 -3.79
C PRO A 87 4.19 22.40 -3.82
N ASP A 88 2.97 22.77 -4.22
CA ASP A 88 1.86 21.81 -4.35
C ASP A 88 1.95 20.96 -5.65
N ARG A 89 2.91 21.31 -6.52
CA ARG A 89 3.33 20.51 -7.69
C ARG A 89 4.57 19.66 -7.39
N LYS A 90 4.79 18.64 -8.20
CA LYS A 90 6.04 17.86 -8.18
C LYS A 90 7.25 18.72 -8.57
N LEU A 91 8.38 18.46 -7.91
CA LEU A 91 9.66 19.12 -8.18
C LEU A 91 10.20 18.64 -9.52
N LYS A 92 10.74 19.57 -10.32
CA LYS A 92 11.35 19.27 -11.61
C LYS A 92 12.86 19.07 -11.45
N SER A 93 13.39 18.03 -12.09
CA SER A 93 14.86 17.87 -12.19
C SER A 93 15.44 18.84 -13.21
N LEU A 94 16.73 19.13 -13.12
CA LEU A 94 17.41 20.04 -14.06
C LEU A 94 17.28 19.57 -15.53
N ILE A 95 17.26 18.26 -15.76
CA ILE A 95 17.11 17.61 -17.08
C ILE A 95 15.73 17.90 -17.72
N GLN A 96 14.71 18.14 -16.90
CA GLN A 96 13.35 18.42 -17.37
C GLN A 96 13.14 19.89 -17.73
N ARG A 97 14.15 20.75 -17.49
CA ARG A 97 14.09 22.18 -17.75
C ARG A 97 14.68 22.51 -19.12
N PRO A 98 14.17 23.54 -19.82
CA PRO A 98 14.66 23.95 -21.13
C PRO A 98 15.97 24.74 -20.99
N LEU A 99 17.08 24.03 -20.80
CA LEU A 99 18.40 24.63 -20.62
C LEU A 99 18.94 25.34 -21.87
N ASP A 100 18.50 24.89 -23.06
CA ASP A 100 18.92 25.44 -24.36
C ASP A 100 18.44 26.87 -24.61
N LYS A 101 17.29 27.24 -24.03
CA LYS A 101 16.64 28.55 -24.27
C LYS A 101 17.03 29.60 -23.24
N LEU A 102 17.96 29.27 -22.34
CA LEU A 102 18.27 30.11 -21.21
C LEU A 102 19.24 31.23 -21.63
N PRO A 103 18.83 32.51 -21.59
CA PRO A 103 19.70 33.61 -22.01
C PRO A 103 20.86 33.79 -21.02
N GLU A 104 22.03 34.21 -21.50
CA GLU A 104 23.21 34.50 -20.67
C GLU A 104 23.14 35.88 -20.00
N THR A 105 21.95 36.25 -19.51
CA THR A 105 21.69 37.51 -18.80
C THR A 105 21.64 37.27 -17.29
N LYS A 106 21.70 38.34 -16.49
CA LYS A 106 21.55 38.25 -15.01
C LYS A 106 20.25 37.54 -14.60
N ASP A 107 19.17 37.77 -15.33
CA ASP A 107 17.87 37.12 -15.08
C ASP A 107 17.92 35.63 -15.46
N GLY A 108 18.58 35.26 -16.56
CA GLY A 108 18.82 33.87 -16.93
C GLY A 108 19.68 33.11 -15.91
N TYR A 109 20.78 33.68 -15.45
CA TYR A 109 21.60 33.07 -14.39
C TYR A 109 20.84 32.93 -13.06
N SER A 110 19.96 33.87 -12.74
CA SER A 110 19.08 33.78 -11.55
C SER A 110 18.06 32.66 -11.70
N LEU A 111 17.48 32.48 -12.89
CA LEU A 111 16.57 31.36 -13.19
C LEU A 111 17.27 30.00 -13.13
N LEU A 112 18.51 29.93 -13.66
CA LEU A 112 19.35 28.73 -13.57
C LEU A 112 19.64 28.37 -12.11
N LEU A 113 19.87 29.37 -11.25
CA LEU A 113 20.06 29.17 -9.82
C LEU A 113 18.82 28.56 -9.15
N PHE A 114 17.62 29.06 -9.47
CA PHE A 114 16.36 28.48 -8.97
C PHE A 114 16.16 27.03 -9.45
N TRP A 115 16.44 26.74 -10.73
CA TRP A 115 16.33 25.38 -11.25
C TRP A 115 17.31 24.42 -10.59
N HIS A 116 18.55 24.85 -10.37
CA HIS A 116 19.55 24.05 -9.67
C HIS A 116 19.18 23.85 -8.18
N TRP A 117 18.66 24.88 -7.53
CA TRP A 117 18.15 24.77 -6.16
C TRP A 117 16.98 23.79 -6.06
N GLU A 118 16.04 23.81 -7.02
CA GLU A 118 14.92 22.87 -7.08
C GLU A 118 15.41 21.42 -7.26
N ASP A 119 16.43 21.20 -8.11
CA ASP A 119 17.04 19.89 -8.31
C ASP A 119 17.72 19.38 -7.02
N CYS A 120 18.48 20.25 -6.35
CA CYS A 120 19.09 19.95 -5.04
C CYS A 120 18.03 19.64 -3.96
N LEU A 121 16.95 20.41 -3.91
CA LEU A 121 15.82 20.16 -3.00
C LEU A 121 15.19 18.80 -3.29
N LYS A 122 14.99 18.45 -4.57
CA LYS A 122 14.43 17.17 -4.99
C LYS A 122 15.30 16.00 -4.54
N GLN A 123 16.61 16.06 -4.77
CA GLN A 123 17.56 15.03 -4.34
C GLN A 123 17.61 14.91 -2.81
N ARG A 124 17.55 16.03 -2.07
CA ARG A 124 17.57 16.00 -0.61
C ARG A 124 16.27 15.46 -0.03
N TYR A 125 15.14 15.80 -0.62
CA TYR A 125 13.83 15.27 -0.25
C TYR A 125 13.78 13.76 -0.49
N GLU A 126 14.34 13.27 -1.60
CA GLU A 126 14.45 11.84 -1.86
C GLU A 126 15.23 11.10 -0.78
N LYS A 127 16.42 11.61 -0.41
CA LYS A 127 17.21 11.02 0.69
C LYS A 127 16.43 11.05 2.01
N PHE A 128 15.68 12.11 2.27
CA PHE A 128 14.83 12.21 3.46
C PHE A 128 13.70 11.16 3.45
N VAL A 129 13.00 10.99 2.32
CA VAL A 129 11.96 9.95 2.18
C VAL A 129 12.56 8.56 2.35
N MET A 130 13.74 8.29 1.78
CA MET A 130 14.47 7.02 2.00
C MET A 130 14.71 6.76 3.49
N SER A 131 15.28 7.72 4.21
CA SER A 131 15.52 7.57 5.65
C SER A 131 14.21 7.41 6.44
N LEU A 132 13.13 8.06 6.00
CA LEU A 132 11.82 7.93 6.62
C LEU A 132 11.21 6.54 6.39
N GLU A 133 11.37 5.96 5.21
CA GLU A 133 10.96 4.58 4.92
C GLU A 133 11.68 3.57 5.80
N ASP A 134 12.97 3.76 6.01
CA ASP A 134 13.75 2.89 6.90
C ASP A 134 13.30 3.05 8.36
N ALA A 135 13.01 4.27 8.80
CA ALA A 135 12.46 4.53 10.14
C ALA A 135 11.07 3.91 10.36
N VAL A 136 10.23 3.77 9.33
CA VAL A 136 8.94 3.07 9.42
C VAL A 136 9.12 1.56 9.62
N LYS A 137 10.24 0.99 9.18
CA LYS A 137 10.57 -0.44 9.31
C LYS A 137 11.35 -0.79 10.59
N ASP A 138 11.85 0.22 11.30
CA ASP A 138 12.66 0.08 12.51
C ASP A 138 11.97 -0.77 13.59
N MET A 139 12.71 -1.42 14.50
CA MET A 139 12.14 -2.26 15.56
C MET A 139 11.46 -1.47 16.69
N LEU A 140 11.79 -0.18 16.86
CA LEU A 140 11.28 0.66 17.94
C LEU A 140 9.85 1.16 17.66
N PRO A 141 8.83 0.75 18.45
CA PRO A 141 7.42 1.08 18.18
C PRO A 141 7.13 2.58 18.19
N ASN A 142 7.78 3.33 19.08
CA ASN A 142 7.61 4.79 19.16
C ASN A 142 8.19 5.51 17.93
N LEU A 143 9.30 4.98 17.38
CA LEU A 143 9.90 5.54 16.18
C LEU A 143 9.04 5.21 14.96
N LYS A 144 8.59 3.95 14.83
CA LYS A 144 7.63 3.52 13.80
C LYS A 144 6.39 4.42 13.78
N ASP A 145 5.77 4.66 14.94
CA ASP A 145 4.53 5.46 15.04
C ASP A 145 4.74 6.92 14.61
N LYS A 146 5.82 7.55 15.09
CA LYS A 146 6.18 8.91 14.66
C LYS A 146 6.48 8.96 13.16
N ALA A 147 7.24 8.01 12.64
CA ALA A 147 7.57 7.94 11.22
C ALA A 147 6.32 7.74 10.35
N MET A 148 5.41 6.84 10.73
CA MET A 148 4.12 6.63 10.05
C MET A 148 3.27 7.90 10.02
N LYS A 149 3.18 8.62 11.14
CA LYS A 149 2.45 9.89 11.21
C LYS A 149 3.09 10.96 10.32
N THR A 150 4.43 11.03 10.27
CA THR A 150 5.14 11.93 9.36
C THR A 150 4.87 11.58 7.90
N VAL A 151 4.92 10.29 7.52
CA VAL A 151 4.56 9.82 6.17
C VAL A 151 3.14 10.26 5.81
N PHE A 152 2.18 10.05 6.71
CA PHE A 152 0.79 10.45 6.52
C PHE A 152 0.63 11.96 6.31
N ILE A 153 1.30 12.79 7.13
CA ILE A 153 1.24 14.25 7.00
C ILE A 153 1.80 14.69 5.64
N LEU A 154 2.94 14.13 5.22
CA LEU A 154 3.56 14.46 3.93
C LEU A 154 2.66 14.04 2.76
N LEU A 155 2.11 12.83 2.81
CA LEU A 155 1.21 12.30 1.78
C LEU A 155 -0.10 13.09 1.67
N LYS A 156 -0.62 13.58 2.81
CA LYS A 156 -1.83 14.40 2.84
C LYS A 156 -1.59 15.81 2.28
N SER A 157 -0.40 16.38 2.51
CA SER A 157 -0.14 17.80 2.24
C SER A 157 0.62 18.07 0.95
N LYS A 158 1.37 17.11 0.40
CA LYS A 158 2.29 17.34 -0.73
C LYS A 158 2.27 16.20 -1.75
N SER A 159 2.44 16.56 -3.02
CA SER A 159 2.39 15.63 -4.17
C SER A 159 3.75 15.01 -4.54
N GLU A 160 4.86 15.47 -3.94
CA GLU A 160 6.21 14.95 -4.21
C GLU A 160 6.42 13.57 -3.56
N GLN A 161 6.86 12.59 -4.36
CA GLN A 161 7.04 11.19 -3.94
C GLN A 161 5.82 10.49 -3.32
N GLU A 162 4.61 10.94 -3.65
CA GLU A 162 3.34 10.38 -3.18
C GLU A 162 3.28 8.85 -3.27
N ARG A 163 3.65 8.28 -4.43
CA ARG A 163 3.64 6.82 -4.65
C ARG A 163 4.53 6.08 -3.66
N ARG A 164 5.74 6.59 -3.44
CA ARG A 164 6.74 5.97 -2.57
C ARG A 164 6.28 6.00 -1.10
N LEU A 165 5.79 7.15 -0.65
CA LEU A 165 5.22 7.34 0.68
C LEU A 165 3.97 6.45 0.90
N LEU A 166 3.10 6.34 -0.12
CA LEU A 166 1.94 5.47 -0.06
C LEU A 166 2.34 4.01 0.05
N THR A 167 3.29 3.54 -0.78
CA THR A 167 3.83 2.17 -0.70
C THR A 167 4.38 1.87 0.70
N ALA A 168 5.12 2.82 1.29
CA ALA A 168 5.65 2.66 2.65
C ALA A 168 4.55 2.48 3.71
N LEU A 169 3.46 3.25 3.60
CA LEU A 169 2.32 3.14 4.51
C LEU A 169 1.49 1.87 4.27
N VAL A 170 1.26 1.48 3.01
CA VAL A 170 0.53 0.24 2.64
C VAL A 170 1.28 -1.00 3.09
N ASN A 171 2.62 -1.04 2.91
CA ASN A 171 3.43 -2.15 3.39
C ASN A 171 3.27 -2.40 4.89
N LYS A 172 2.93 -1.36 5.65
CA LYS A 172 2.73 -1.44 7.09
C LYS A 172 1.44 -2.14 7.51
N LEU A 173 0.49 -2.34 6.59
CA LEU A 173 -0.66 -3.23 6.81
C LEU A 173 -0.22 -4.68 7.11
N GLY A 174 0.99 -5.06 6.67
CA GLY A 174 1.61 -6.35 6.96
C GLY A 174 2.54 -6.38 8.17
N ASP A 175 2.56 -5.36 9.02
CA ASP A 175 3.44 -5.37 10.20
C ASP A 175 3.07 -6.51 11.17
N PRO A 176 4.06 -7.22 11.73
CA PRO A 176 3.80 -8.24 12.75
C PRO A 176 3.09 -7.66 14.00
N GLU A 177 3.36 -6.39 14.32
CA GLU A 177 2.71 -5.69 15.42
C GLU A 177 1.30 -5.23 15.02
N ARG A 178 0.29 -5.83 15.65
CA ARG A 178 -1.13 -5.52 15.40
C ARG A 178 -1.44 -4.03 15.48
N LYS A 179 -0.87 -3.34 16.47
CA LYS A 179 -1.11 -1.91 16.70
C LYS A 179 -0.61 -1.08 15.54
N ALA A 180 0.58 -1.40 15.02
CA ALA A 180 1.16 -0.69 13.89
C ALA A 180 0.36 -0.94 12.61
N ALA A 181 -0.06 -2.18 12.33
CA ALA A 181 -0.89 -2.52 11.18
C ALA A 181 -2.29 -1.85 11.24
N SER A 182 -2.93 -1.83 12.41
CA SER A 182 -4.19 -1.11 12.61
C SER A 182 -4.02 0.41 12.49
N SER A 183 -2.92 0.97 13.00
CA SER A 183 -2.59 2.40 12.86
C SER A 183 -2.43 2.78 11.39
N ALA A 184 -1.72 1.96 10.59
CA ALA A 184 -1.59 2.17 9.15
C ALA A 184 -2.94 2.16 8.44
N ALA A 185 -3.81 1.18 8.74
CA ALA A 185 -5.17 1.14 8.19
C ALA A 185 -5.99 2.39 8.56
N TYR A 186 -5.89 2.85 9.82
CA TYR A 186 -6.55 4.08 10.26
C TYR A 186 -6.05 5.31 9.51
N LEU A 187 -4.72 5.48 9.37
CA LEU A 187 -4.13 6.60 8.65
C LEU A 187 -4.54 6.61 7.16
N LEU A 188 -4.63 5.44 6.52
CA LEU A 188 -5.14 5.31 5.16
C LEU A 188 -6.62 5.70 5.06
N THR A 189 -7.46 5.30 6.02
CA THR A 189 -8.87 5.72 6.07
C THR A 189 -9.00 7.24 6.22
N CYS A 190 -8.20 7.86 7.08
CA CYS A 190 -8.13 9.31 7.21
C CYS A 190 -7.67 9.99 5.91
N LEU A 191 -6.71 9.39 5.20
CA LEU A 191 -6.22 9.88 3.91
C LEU A 191 -7.33 9.89 2.85
N LEU A 192 -8.04 8.77 2.70
CA LEU A 192 -9.16 8.64 1.76
C LEU A 192 -10.35 9.55 2.09
N SER A 193 -10.50 9.90 3.37
CA SER A 193 -11.52 10.86 3.82
C SER A 193 -11.14 12.30 3.46
N ALA A 194 -9.85 12.64 3.49
CA ALA A 194 -9.34 13.94 3.08
C ALA A 194 -9.27 14.09 1.54
N HIS A 195 -8.92 13.01 0.83
CA HIS A 195 -8.67 13.02 -0.62
C HIS A 195 -9.45 11.89 -1.33
N PRO A 196 -10.74 12.09 -1.66
CA PRO A 196 -11.56 11.06 -2.30
C PRO A 196 -11.03 10.61 -3.67
N ASN A 197 -10.38 11.50 -4.41
CA ASN A 197 -9.80 11.21 -5.73
C ASN A 197 -8.63 10.21 -5.66
N MET A 198 -8.06 10.00 -4.47
CA MET A 198 -6.93 9.08 -4.26
C MET A 198 -7.38 7.62 -4.08
N LYS A 199 -8.69 7.35 -3.93
CA LYS A 199 -9.24 6.00 -3.65
C LYS A 199 -8.73 4.94 -4.61
N MET A 200 -8.75 5.21 -5.93
CA MET A 200 -8.29 4.27 -6.94
C MET A 200 -6.81 3.91 -6.75
N VAL A 201 -5.95 4.92 -6.57
CA VAL A 201 -4.50 4.72 -6.41
C VAL A 201 -4.20 3.89 -5.16
N VAL A 202 -4.90 4.14 -4.05
CA VAL A 202 -4.73 3.35 -2.82
C VAL A 202 -5.20 1.91 -3.01
N ILE A 203 -6.32 1.68 -3.71
CA ILE A 203 -6.81 0.34 -3.99
C ILE A 203 -5.80 -0.44 -4.84
N ASP A 204 -5.24 0.18 -5.89
CA ASP A 204 -4.25 -0.46 -6.76
C ASP A 204 -2.92 -0.77 -6.03
N GLU A 205 -2.52 0.08 -5.09
CA GLU A 205 -1.33 -0.18 -4.27
C GLU A 205 -1.58 -1.32 -3.26
N VAL A 206 -2.76 -1.38 -2.64
CA VAL A 206 -3.14 -2.48 -1.75
C VAL A 206 -3.33 -3.79 -2.51
N ASP A 207 -3.87 -3.75 -3.73
CA ASP A 207 -3.93 -4.89 -4.66
C ASP A 207 -2.52 -5.41 -4.93
N SER A 208 -1.61 -4.51 -5.34
CA SER A 208 -0.20 -4.84 -5.55
C SER A 208 0.49 -5.39 -4.30
N PHE A 209 0.02 -5.04 -3.10
CA PHE A 209 0.49 -5.61 -1.83
C PHE A 209 -0.08 -7.01 -1.58
N LEU A 210 -1.39 -7.23 -1.79
CA LEU A 210 -2.09 -8.49 -1.52
C LEU A 210 -1.56 -9.67 -2.33
N PHE A 211 -1.16 -9.44 -3.58
CA PHE A 211 -0.68 -10.47 -4.52
C PHE A 211 0.84 -10.65 -4.54
N ARG A 212 1.59 -10.00 -3.64
CA ARG A 212 3.02 -10.26 -3.50
C ARG A 212 3.29 -11.69 -3.00
N PRO A 213 4.37 -12.33 -3.47
CA PRO A 213 4.80 -13.60 -2.93
C PRO A 213 5.13 -13.44 -1.44
N HIS A 214 4.81 -14.45 -0.63
CA HIS A 214 5.10 -14.53 0.80
C HIS A 214 4.38 -13.53 1.74
N VAL A 215 3.29 -12.89 1.30
CA VAL A 215 2.46 -12.12 2.23
C VAL A 215 1.62 -13.06 3.09
N GLY A 216 1.82 -12.99 4.41
CA GLY A 216 1.12 -13.83 5.38
C GLY A 216 -0.40 -13.57 5.43
N LEU A 217 -1.17 -14.59 5.81
CA LEU A 217 -2.64 -14.53 5.89
C LEU A 217 -3.14 -13.38 6.75
N ARG A 218 -2.48 -13.11 7.88
CA ARG A 218 -2.83 -11.99 8.76
C ARG A 218 -2.71 -10.62 8.10
N ALA A 219 -1.66 -10.42 7.32
CA ALA A 219 -1.45 -9.18 6.57
C ALA A 219 -2.54 -9.01 5.49
N LYS A 220 -2.88 -10.11 4.79
CA LYS A 220 -3.99 -10.13 3.83
C LYS A 220 -5.33 -9.80 4.50
N TYR A 221 -5.61 -10.39 5.66
CA TYR A 221 -6.81 -10.10 6.46
C TYR A 221 -6.92 -8.61 6.81
N GLN A 222 -5.84 -7.99 7.28
CA GLN A 222 -5.83 -6.58 7.63
C GLN A 222 -6.06 -5.68 6.40
N ALA A 223 -5.43 -6.00 5.28
CA ALA A 223 -5.64 -5.29 4.02
C ALA A 223 -7.09 -5.43 3.50
N VAL A 224 -7.67 -6.64 3.53
CA VAL A 224 -9.08 -6.87 3.15
C VAL A 224 -10.04 -6.11 4.07
N ASN A 225 -9.78 -6.08 5.38
CA ASN A 225 -10.59 -5.30 6.32
C ASN A 225 -10.51 -3.80 6.05
N PHE A 226 -9.35 -3.29 5.68
CA PHE A 226 -9.20 -1.90 5.25
C PHE A 226 -10.01 -1.63 3.98
N LEU A 227 -9.86 -2.46 2.94
CA LEU A 227 -10.59 -2.31 1.68
C LEU A 227 -12.12 -2.34 1.88
N SER A 228 -12.62 -3.20 2.77
CA SER A 228 -14.05 -3.34 3.03
C SER A 228 -14.66 -2.13 3.76
N GLN A 229 -13.83 -1.33 4.42
CA GLN A 229 -14.24 -0.11 5.12
C GLN A 229 -14.32 1.11 4.19
N ILE A 230 -13.79 1.04 2.97
CA ILE A 230 -13.81 2.15 2.01
C ILE A 230 -15.27 2.57 1.73
N LEU A 231 -15.53 3.87 1.85
CA LEU A 231 -16.85 4.45 1.59
C LEU A 231 -17.11 4.51 0.09
N LEU A 232 -18.19 3.87 -0.34
CA LEU A 232 -18.65 3.83 -1.73
C LEU A 232 -19.81 4.79 -1.95
N THR A 233 -19.87 5.36 -3.14
CA THR A 233 -20.90 6.33 -3.55
C THR A 233 -21.40 5.95 -4.93
N HIS A 234 -22.66 6.23 -5.25
CA HIS A 234 -23.18 6.02 -6.62
C HIS A 234 -22.81 7.16 -7.59
N LYS A 235 -22.23 8.26 -7.09
CA LYS A 235 -21.87 9.45 -7.86
C LYS A 235 -20.41 9.40 -8.33
N GLY A 236 -20.13 10.08 -9.46
CA GLY A 236 -18.77 10.25 -9.98
C GLY A 236 -18.11 8.92 -10.34
N ASP A 237 -16.84 8.75 -9.94
CA ASP A 237 -16.07 7.51 -10.16
C ASP A 237 -16.45 6.35 -9.22
N GLY A 238 -17.46 6.54 -8.37
CA GLY A 238 -17.90 5.54 -7.40
C GLY A 238 -18.19 4.14 -7.98
N PRO A 239 -18.92 4.00 -9.10
CA PRO A 239 -19.15 2.70 -9.73
C PRO A 239 -17.88 2.01 -10.23
N LYS A 240 -16.92 2.79 -10.76
CA LYS A 240 -15.61 2.26 -11.20
C LYS A 240 -14.79 1.76 -10.02
N ILE A 241 -14.79 2.51 -8.92
CA ILE A 241 -14.13 2.12 -7.66
C ILE A 241 -14.75 0.83 -7.11
N ALA A 242 -16.07 0.73 -7.11
CA ALA A 242 -16.78 -0.46 -6.65
C ALA A 242 -16.43 -1.69 -7.50
N LYS A 243 -16.41 -1.55 -8.83
CA LYS A 243 -16.01 -2.62 -9.75
C LYS A 243 -14.59 -3.10 -9.44
N ARG A 244 -13.64 -2.16 -9.33
CA ARG A 244 -12.24 -2.50 -9.04
C ARG A 244 -12.08 -3.24 -7.71
N LEU A 245 -12.80 -2.82 -6.66
CA LEU A 245 -12.80 -3.55 -5.38
C LEU A 245 -13.34 -4.97 -5.52
N VAL A 246 -14.45 -5.14 -6.25
CA VAL A 246 -15.04 -6.46 -6.52
C VAL A 246 -14.03 -7.35 -7.26
N ASP A 247 -13.35 -6.83 -8.28
CA ASP A 247 -12.31 -7.57 -9.01
C ASP A 247 -11.17 -8.03 -8.10
N VAL A 248 -10.67 -7.13 -7.23
CA VAL A 248 -9.61 -7.46 -6.26
C VAL A 248 -10.07 -8.55 -5.27
N TYR A 249 -11.28 -8.42 -4.73
CA TYR A 249 -11.82 -9.43 -3.80
C TYR A 249 -11.97 -10.79 -4.46
N ILE A 250 -12.50 -10.83 -5.69
CA ILE A 250 -12.67 -12.05 -6.47
C ILE A 250 -11.32 -12.69 -6.82
N ALA A 251 -10.35 -11.88 -7.26
CA ALA A 251 -9.02 -12.38 -7.58
C ALA A 251 -8.35 -12.99 -6.34
N LEU A 252 -8.44 -12.33 -5.17
CA LEU A 252 -7.84 -12.85 -3.95
C LEU A 252 -8.55 -14.12 -3.50
N PHE A 253 -9.87 -14.14 -3.64
CA PHE A 253 -10.71 -15.30 -3.37
C PHE A 253 -10.29 -16.52 -4.21
N LYS A 254 -10.10 -16.35 -5.53
CA LYS A 254 -9.67 -17.43 -6.44
C LYS A 254 -8.30 -17.99 -6.05
N VAL A 255 -7.38 -17.12 -5.65
CA VAL A 255 -6.04 -17.53 -5.18
C VAL A 255 -6.15 -18.36 -3.91
N LEU A 256 -6.92 -17.91 -2.91
CA LEU A 256 -7.09 -18.63 -1.65
C LEU A 256 -7.76 -20.00 -1.83
N MET A 257 -8.78 -20.09 -2.68
CA MET A 257 -9.44 -21.38 -2.97
C MET A 257 -8.54 -22.36 -3.73
N SER A 258 -7.69 -21.85 -4.63
CA SER A 258 -6.74 -22.70 -5.35
C SER A 258 -5.71 -23.29 -4.37
N SER A 259 -5.20 -22.50 -3.41
CA SER A 259 -4.26 -22.99 -2.40
C SER A 259 -4.86 -24.03 -1.44
N SER A 260 -6.14 -23.90 -1.06
CA SER A 260 -6.78 -24.86 -0.15
C SER A 260 -7.12 -26.21 -0.80
N SER A 261 -7.19 -26.27 -2.13
CA SER A 261 -7.49 -27.52 -2.86
C SER A 261 -6.26 -28.42 -3.05
N VAL A 262 -5.06 -27.85 -3.09
CA VAL A 262 -3.80 -28.57 -3.27
C VAL A 262 -3.38 -29.30 -2.00
N THR A 263 -3.80 -28.83 -0.82
CA THR A 263 -3.44 -29.45 0.47
C THR A 263 -4.28 -30.67 0.85
N LYS A 264 -5.36 -30.99 0.11
CA LYS A 264 -6.26 -32.13 0.41
C LYS A 264 -6.03 -33.39 -0.46
N GLY A 265 -4.99 -33.44 -1.31
CA GLY A 265 -4.74 -34.61 -2.16
C GLY A 265 -3.26 -34.91 -2.34
N ASP A 266 -2.68 -35.73 -1.45
CA ASP A 266 -1.66 -36.73 -1.79
C ASP A 266 -1.15 -37.45 -0.51
N THR A 267 -1.88 -38.47 -0.07
CA THR A 267 -1.32 -39.58 0.73
C THR A 267 -1.94 -40.90 0.29
N ASN A 268 -1.58 -41.35 -0.92
CA ASN A 268 -1.77 -42.74 -1.30
C ASN A 268 -0.60 -43.23 -2.17
N SER A 269 0.44 -43.75 -1.53
CA SER A 269 1.42 -44.62 -2.21
C SER A 269 2.14 -45.56 -1.23
N LYS A 270 1.70 -46.82 -1.29
CA LYS A 270 2.50 -48.06 -1.32
C LYS A 270 3.58 -48.27 -0.23
N HIS A 271 3.23 -49.08 0.77
CA HIS A 271 4.21 -49.77 1.61
C HIS A 271 4.72 -51.03 0.89
N GLY A 272 5.99 -50.98 0.48
CA GLY A 272 6.77 -52.11 -0.03
C GLY A 272 7.75 -52.61 1.05
N LYS A 273 7.83 -53.93 1.13
CA LYS A 273 8.51 -54.81 2.11
C LYS A 273 10.05 -54.83 1.98
N LYS A 274 10.79 -54.85 3.12
CA LYS A 274 12.05 -55.59 3.44
C LYS A 274 12.63 -55.03 4.78
N SER A 275 12.74 -55.76 5.90
CA SER A 275 13.62 -56.90 6.26
C SER A 275 15.11 -56.54 6.40
N GLY A 276 15.66 -56.62 7.63
CA GLY A 276 17.11 -56.63 7.91
C GLY A 276 17.45 -56.43 9.40
N GLU A 277 17.93 -57.49 10.05
CA GLU A 277 18.26 -57.63 11.48
C GLU A 277 19.57 -56.95 11.95
N ASN A 278 19.64 -56.82 13.30
CA ASN A 278 20.74 -57.18 14.22
C ASN A 278 21.71 -56.11 14.77
N GLY A 279 21.89 -56.16 16.11
CA GLY A 279 23.07 -55.63 16.82
C GLY A 279 22.83 -55.10 18.26
N LYS A 280 22.92 -55.97 19.27
CA LYS A 280 22.93 -55.66 20.73
C LYS A 280 24.30 -55.12 21.20
N THR A 281 24.32 -54.19 22.17
CA THR A 281 25.11 -54.37 23.44
C THR A 281 24.70 -53.40 24.58
N LYS A 282 24.85 -53.92 25.81
CA LYS A 282 24.38 -53.46 27.14
C LYS A 282 25.19 -52.30 27.75
N GLY A 283 24.56 -51.55 28.67
CA GLY A 283 25.27 -50.81 29.72
C GLY A 283 24.46 -49.97 30.72
N ARG A 284 24.07 -50.59 31.85
CA ARG A 284 23.98 -50.03 33.23
C ARG A 284 22.66 -49.42 33.75
N LYS A 285 22.27 -49.92 34.93
CA LYS A 285 21.03 -49.73 35.73
C LYS A 285 21.11 -48.57 36.74
N ASN A 286 19.92 -48.17 37.18
CA ASN A 286 19.46 -47.49 38.43
C ASN A 286 18.88 -46.10 38.14
N LYS A 287 17.69 -45.68 38.60
CA LYS A 287 16.79 -46.13 39.68
C LYS A 287 15.39 -45.50 39.46
N VAL A 288 14.38 -46.28 39.81
CA VAL A 288 12.93 -46.03 40.03
C VAL A 288 12.48 -44.56 40.22
N ASN A 289 11.45 -44.13 39.47
CA ASN A 289 10.22 -43.59 40.05
C ASN A 289 9.02 -43.69 39.09
N ASP A 290 7.89 -43.91 39.72
CA ASP A 290 6.57 -44.36 39.28
C ASP A 290 5.73 -43.22 38.65
N SER A 291 5.09 -43.46 37.49
CA SER A 291 3.73 -42.98 37.12
C SER A 291 3.40 -43.16 35.62
N ASN A 292 2.29 -43.87 35.39
CA ASN A 292 1.40 -44.05 34.23
C ASN A 292 1.70 -43.46 32.81
N PRO A 293 1.36 -44.19 31.73
CA PRO A 293 1.48 -43.73 30.34
C PRO A 293 0.15 -43.22 29.77
N GLN A 294 0.09 -41.98 29.30
CA GLN A 294 -0.89 -41.56 28.30
C GLN A 294 -0.20 -40.63 27.30
N GLY A 295 -0.01 -41.12 26.07
CA GLY A 295 0.78 -40.47 25.04
C GLY A 295 0.13 -39.19 24.50
N ASN A 296 0.93 -38.14 24.47
CA ASN A 296 0.69 -36.91 23.71
C ASN A 296 0.72 -37.21 22.21
N HIS A 297 -0.43 -37.09 21.54
CA HIS A 297 -0.47 -36.63 20.16
C HIS A 297 -0.56 -35.10 20.22
N GLU A 298 0.59 -34.44 20.35
CA GLU A 298 0.70 -33.00 20.12
C GLU A 298 0.50 -32.76 18.62
N VAL A 299 -0.71 -32.32 18.27
CA VAL A 299 -1.03 -31.78 16.96
C VAL A 299 -0.50 -30.35 16.92
N ASP A 300 0.34 -30.07 15.94
CA ASP A 300 1.02 -28.79 15.72
C ASP A 300 0.03 -27.59 15.76
N PRO A 301 0.11 -26.66 16.73
CA PRO A 301 -0.88 -25.58 16.91
C PRO A 301 -0.89 -24.55 15.77
N SER A 302 0.09 -24.59 14.86
CA SER A 302 0.19 -23.69 13.70
C SER A 302 -0.85 -23.98 12.61
N ALA A 303 -1.26 -25.25 12.43
CA ALA A 303 -2.18 -25.62 11.36
C ALA A 303 -3.63 -25.18 11.66
N GLY A 304 -4.02 -25.19 12.95
CA GLY A 304 -5.34 -24.74 13.38
C GLY A 304 -5.54 -23.23 13.23
N SER A 305 -4.51 -22.43 13.52
CA SER A 305 -4.57 -20.98 13.35
C SER A 305 -4.70 -20.55 11.89
N ASP A 306 -4.03 -21.25 10.98
CA ASP A 306 -4.03 -20.89 9.56
C ASP A 306 -5.39 -21.18 8.90
N LEU A 307 -6.01 -22.32 9.22
CA LEU A 307 -7.36 -22.67 8.72
C LEU A 307 -8.44 -21.72 9.28
N GLU A 308 -8.35 -21.34 10.56
CA GLU A 308 -9.24 -20.32 11.12
C GLU A 308 -9.07 -18.96 10.44
N MET A 309 -7.83 -18.56 10.17
CA MET A 309 -7.52 -17.29 9.51
C MET A 309 -8.00 -17.27 8.06
N ASP A 310 -7.85 -18.36 7.32
CA ASP A 310 -8.45 -18.53 5.99
C ASP A 310 -9.95 -18.28 6.03
N SER A 311 -10.64 -18.87 7.01
CA SER A 311 -12.09 -18.70 7.14
C SER A 311 -12.51 -17.25 7.47
N ARG A 312 -11.71 -16.53 8.27
CA ARG A 312 -11.94 -15.12 8.61
C ARG A 312 -11.69 -14.21 7.40
N ILE A 313 -10.66 -14.50 6.60
CA ILE A 313 -10.37 -13.76 5.36
C ILE A 313 -11.50 -13.97 4.35
N LEU A 314 -11.96 -15.22 4.17
CA LEU A 314 -13.08 -15.53 3.28
C LEU A 314 -14.37 -14.80 3.71
N SER A 315 -14.65 -14.74 5.01
CA SER A 315 -15.78 -13.97 5.54
C SER A 315 -15.65 -12.47 5.28
N ALA A 316 -14.46 -11.90 5.49
CA ALA A 316 -14.19 -10.49 5.21
C ALA A 316 -14.31 -10.17 3.70
N LEU A 317 -13.85 -11.07 2.84
CA LEU A 317 -13.97 -10.96 1.39
C LEU A 317 -15.44 -10.95 0.95
N LEU A 318 -16.23 -11.92 1.40
CA LEU A 318 -17.65 -12.00 1.07
C LEU A 318 -18.42 -10.78 1.58
N THR A 319 -18.07 -10.27 2.75
CA THR A 319 -18.63 -9.02 3.27
C THR A 319 -18.26 -7.83 2.36
N GLY A 320 -17.01 -7.75 1.91
CA GLY A 320 -16.54 -6.73 0.98
C GLY A 320 -17.27 -6.77 -0.37
N VAL A 321 -17.44 -7.96 -0.94
CA VAL A 321 -18.17 -8.17 -2.22
C VAL A 321 -19.64 -7.78 -2.07
N ASN A 322 -20.33 -8.27 -1.03
CA ASN A 322 -21.73 -7.94 -0.75
C ASN A 322 -21.95 -6.43 -0.57
N ARG A 323 -20.98 -5.72 0.01
CA ARG A 323 -21.05 -4.27 0.20
C ARG A 323 -20.75 -3.50 -1.08
N ALA A 324 -19.85 -3.98 -1.93
CA ALA A 324 -19.43 -3.27 -3.13
C ALA A 324 -20.35 -3.52 -4.34
N LEU A 325 -20.91 -4.72 -4.46
CA LEU A 325 -21.72 -5.12 -5.61
C LEU A 325 -22.91 -4.18 -5.92
N PRO A 326 -23.67 -3.66 -4.93
CA PRO A 326 -24.75 -2.72 -5.21
C PRO A 326 -24.32 -1.42 -5.89
N TYR A 327 -23.05 -1.03 -5.76
CA TYR A 327 -22.51 0.21 -6.31
C TYR A 327 -21.93 0.04 -7.72
N VAL A 328 -21.74 -1.19 -8.20
CA VAL A 328 -21.26 -1.46 -9.56
C VAL A 328 -22.33 -1.09 -10.59
N ALA A 329 -21.92 -0.61 -11.77
CA ALA A 329 -22.84 -0.28 -12.84
C ALA A 329 -23.65 -1.51 -13.28
N SER A 330 -24.97 -1.37 -13.44
CA SER A 330 -25.88 -2.49 -13.69
C SER A 330 -25.52 -3.32 -14.92
N SER A 331 -24.93 -2.70 -15.96
CA SER A 331 -24.48 -3.39 -17.18
C SER A 331 -23.33 -4.37 -16.95
N GLU A 332 -22.48 -4.12 -15.96
CA GLU A 332 -21.29 -4.95 -15.68
C GLU A 332 -21.54 -5.95 -14.56
N VAL A 333 -22.65 -5.79 -13.82
CA VAL A 333 -23.02 -6.71 -12.74
C VAL A 333 -23.30 -8.09 -13.32
N ASP A 334 -24.01 -8.20 -14.44
CA ASP A 334 -24.40 -9.50 -15.00
C ASP A 334 -23.18 -10.34 -15.43
N ASP A 335 -22.19 -9.72 -16.09
CA ASP A 335 -20.93 -10.38 -16.48
C ASP A 335 -20.15 -10.88 -15.25
N ILE A 336 -20.03 -10.04 -14.22
CA ILE A 336 -19.33 -10.39 -12.98
C ILE A 336 -20.05 -11.54 -12.30
N VAL A 337 -21.37 -11.47 -12.24
CA VAL A 337 -22.25 -12.43 -11.60
C VAL A 337 -22.20 -13.79 -12.29
N GLU A 338 -22.20 -13.84 -13.61
CA GLU A 338 -22.08 -15.09 -14.36
C GLU A 338 -20.76 -15.81 -14.04
N VAL A 339 -19.64 -15.07 -14.03
CA VAL A 339 -18.32 -15.61 -13.70
C VAL A 339 -18.23 -16.04 -12.22
N GLN A 340 -18.91 -15.34 -11.30
CA GLN A 340 -18.84 -15.61 -9.86
C GLN A 340 -19.81 -16.69 -9.38
N THR A 341 -20.94 -16.91 -10.05
CA THR A 341 -22.00 -17.81 -9.59
C THR A 341 -21.50 -19.24 -9.26
N PRO A 342 -20.68 -19.90 -10.10
CA PRO A 342 -20.15 -21.24 -9.79
C PRO A 342 -19.26 -21.26 -8.54
N ILE A 343 -18.53 -20.17 -8.31
CA ILE A 343 -17.63 -20.01 -7.17
C ILE A 343 -18.43 -19.85 -5.88
N LEU A 344 -19.49 -19.03 -5.91
CA LEU A 344 -20.38 -18.84 -4.77
C LEU A 344 -21.11 -20.12 -4.38
N PHE A 345 -21.58 -20.90 -5.34
CA PHE A 345 -22.19 -22.21 -5.05
C PHE A 345 -21.21 -23.18 -4.38
N ARG A 346 -19.92 -23.14 -4.74
CA ARG A 346 -18.88 -23.93 -4.06
C ARG A 346 -18.74 -23.51 -2.60
N LEU A 347 -18.83 -22.20 -2.30
CA LEU A 347 -18.72 -21.67 -0.93
C LEU A 347 -19.91 -21.99 -0.04
N VAL A 348 -21.13 -22.06 -0.59
CA VAL A 348 -22.30 -22.45 0.22
C VAL A 348 -22.07 -23.80 0.89
N HIS A 349 -21.43 -24.73 0.17
CA HIS A 349 -21.10 -26.07 0.64
C HIS A 349 -19.81 -26.14 1.47
N SER A 350 -19.19 -25.00 1.80
CA SER A 350 -18.00 -24.97 2.67
C SER A 350 -18.33 -25.39 4.11
N GLU A 351 -17.33 -25.96 4.80
CA GLU A 351 -17.44 -26.42 6.20
C GLU A 351 -17.78 -25.26 7.16
N ASN A 352 -17.37 -24.03 6.84
CA ASN A 352 -17.69 -22.86 7.65
C ASN A 352 -19.11 -22.34 7.36
N PHE A 353 -19.99 -22.44 8.35
CA PHE A 353 -21.39 -22.01 8.23
C PHE A 353 -21.54 -20.52 7.89
N ASN A 354 -20.74 -19.64 8.51
CA ASN A 354 -20.81 -18.19 8.29
C ASN A 354 -20.46 -17.80 6.84
N VAL A 355 -19.42 -18.42 6.29
CA VAL A 355 -19.01 -18.22 4.89
C VAL A 355 -20.12 -18.70 3.95
N GLY A 356 -20.75 -19.82 4.27
CA GLY A 356 -21.89 -20.34 3.50
C GLY A 356 -23.11 -19.41 3.53
N VAL A 357 -23.45 -18.83 4.68
CA VAL A 357 -24.56 -17.86 4.81
C VAL A 357 -24.27 -16.57 4.04
N GLN A 358 -23.05 -16.03 4.13
CA GLN A 358 -22.68 -14.82 3.38
C GLN A 358 -22.65 -15.05 1.87
N ALA A 359 -22.24 -16.25 1.43
CA ALA A 359 -22.31 -16.66 0.02
C ALA A 359 -23.77 -16.80 -0.45
N LEU A 360 -24.65 -17.37 0.39
CA LEU A 360 -26.09 -17.43 0.13
C LEU A 360 -26.72 -16.03 0.03
N MET A 361 -26.31 -15.08 0.89
CA MET A 361 -26.80 -13.71 0.83
C MET A 361 -26.45 -13.03 -0.50
N LEU A 362 -25.23 -13.27 -1.01
CA LEU A 362 -24.80 -12.76 -2.32
C LEU A 362 -25.56 -13.44 -3.47
N LEU A 363 -25.71 -14.78 -3.40
CA LEU A 363 -26.50 -15.54 -4.37
C LEU A 363 -27.97 -15.11 -4.39
N TYR A 364 -28.53 -14.72 -3.26
CA TYR A 364 -29.89 -14.18 -3.18
C TYR A 364 -30.01 -12.82 -3.89
N GLN A 365 -29.05 -11.90 -3.66
CA GLN A 365 -29.00 -10.62 -4.38
C GLN A 365 -28.87 -10.80 -5.90
N ILE A 366 -28.16 -11.84 -6.33
CA ILE A 366 -28.02 -12.23 -7.72
C ILE A 366 -29.33 -12.83 -8.27
N SER A 367 -29.92 -13.78 -7.54
CA SER A 367 -31.14 -14.50 -7.96
C SER A 367 -32.38 -13.59 -8.02
N THR A 368 -32.43 -12.56 -7.19
CA THR A 368 -33.53 -11.57 -7.21
C THR A 368 -33.47 -10.67 -8.43
N LYS A 369 -32.28 -10.46 -9.01
CA LYS A 369 -32.08 -9.70 -10.25
C LYS A 369 -32.16 -10.58 -11.50
N ASN A 370 -31.65 -11.81 -11.43
CA ASN A 370 -31.63 -12.78 -12.53
C ASN A 370 -32.46 -14.02 -12.16
N GLN A 371 -33.67 -14.12 -12.72
CA GLN A 371 -34.62 -15.22 -12.47
C GLN A 371 -34.05 -16.63 -12.75
N ILE A 372 -32.96 -16.70 -13.53
CA ILE A 372 -32.27 -17.92 -13.99
C ILE A 372 -31.59 -18.70 -12.83
N ALA A 373 -31.22 -18.05 -11.72
CA ALA A 373 -30.47 -18.68 -10.62
C ALA A 373 -31.33 -19.20 -9.45
N SER A 374 -32.65 -19.03 -9.52
CA SER A 374 -33.58 -19.27 -8.41
C SER A 374 -33.63 -20.72 -7.93
N ASP A 375 -33.75 -21.70 -8.83
CA ASP A 375 -33.84 -23.12 -8.46
C ASP A 375 -32.57 -23.64 -7.75
N ARG A 376 -31.40 -23.32 -8.30
CA ARG A 376 -30.10 -23.67 -7.69
C ARG A 376 -29.91 -23.00 -6.34
N PHE A 377 -30.37 -21.75 -6.20
CA PHE A 377 -30.33 -21.02 -4.94
C PHE A 377 -31.14 -21.73 -3.85
N TYR A 378 -32.42 -22.04 -4.10
CA TYR A 378 -33.27 -22.70 -3.10
C TYR A 378 -32.72 -24.07 -2.72
N ARG A 379 -32.23 -24.86 -3.69
CA ARG A 379 -31.59 -26.15 -3.41
C ARG A 379 -30.38 -26.01 -2.49
N ALA A 380 -29.52 -25.02 -2.73
CA ALA A 380 -28.34 -24.75 -1.90
C ALA A 380 -28.73 -24.23 -0.50
N LEU A 381 -29.76 -23.40 -0.40
CA LEU A 381 -30.31 -22.91 0.87
C LEU A 381 -30.84 -24.06 1.73
N TYR A 382 -31.69 -24.92 1.16
CA TYR A 382 -32.24 -26.07 1.87
C TYR A 382 -31.13 -27.05 2.30
N ALA A 383 -30.17 -27.35 1.41
CA ALA A 383 -29.02 -28.20 1.75
C ALA A 383 -28.21 -27.65 2.93
N LYS A 384 -28.07 -26.32 3.04
CA LYS A 384 -27.35 -25.68 4.16
C LYS A 384 -28.15 -25.68 5.45
N LEU A 385 -29.47 -25.45 5.39
CA LEU A 385 -30.37 -25.50 6.56
C LEU A 385 -30.48 -26.92 7.15
N LEU A 386 -30.39 -27.94 6.30
CA LEU A 386 -30.40 -29.36 6.72
C LEU A 386 -29.04 -29.83 7.27
N SER A 387 -28.00 -28.99 7.26
CA SER A 387 -26.69 -29.36 7.77
C SER A 387 -26.64 -29.36 9.32
N PRO A 388 -25.87 -30.26 9.95
CA PRO A 388 -25.74 -30.32 11.43
C PRO A 388 -25.30 -28.98 12.05
N ALA A 389 -24.48 -28.21 11.31
CA ALA A 389 -23.99 -26.90 11.73
C ALA A 389 -25.11 -25.84 11.87
N ALA A 390 -26.21 -25.95 11.12
CA ALA A 390 -27.34 -25.03 11.24
C ALA A 390 -28.09 -25.24 12.58
N VAL A 391 -28.22 -26.49 13.01
CA VAL A 391 -28.89 -26.86 14.27
C VAL A 391 -28.12 -26.36 15.49
N THR A 392 -26.79 -26.29 15.40
CA THR A 392 -25.93 -25.73 16.46
C THR A 392 -25.94 -24.20 16.50
N PHE A 393 -26.21 -23.53 15.38
CA PHE A 393 -26.20 -22.05 15.26
C PHE A 393 -27.55 -21.40 15.62
N ILE A 394 -28.65 -22.17 15.55
CA ILE A 394 -30.02 -21.73 15.86
C ILE A 394 -30.36 -21.93 17.36
N LYS A 395 -29.59 -22.75 18.06
CA LYS A 395 -29.58 -22.82 19.54
C LYS A 395 -28.65 -21.76 20.10
#